data_AF-A0A955AT94-F1
#
_entry.id   AF-A0A955AT94-F1
#
_cell.length_a   1.000
_cell.length_b   1.000
_cell.length_c   1.000
_cell.angle_alpha   90.00
_cell.angle_beta   90.00
_cell.angle_gamma   90.00
#
_symmetry.space_group_name_H-M   'P 1'
#
loop_
_entity.id
_entity.type
_entity.pdbx_description
1 polymer ?
#
loop_
_entity_poly.entity_id
_entity_poly.type
_entity_poly.pdbx_seq_one_letter_code
_entity_poly.pdbx_strand_id
1 'polypeptide(L)'
;AKLVADNRNDAQVIEELFLRFLARPPHAGELQVCLATLEAAQTDATAAENARDQILSQLAAKQAEWEASVGQPVVWTTVSEAVANSEQRAEFRTLDDGSILVSGERQKDVYEIEFTTELSQVGGFQLELLPHESLASGGPGRADNGNVVLSEFTADVLAANGDVMEACQLQQASADFSQDGWPVAGAIDGNLATGWAIMPEFGKPHTATFALAAPVVIPDGGRLRIRLSQQYPDGKHNIGRFRIAVTDATNPLDGDAIPQAVREALQVEASERTAEQNQQIADHVRSIHSDLDEGRKSLDLRIRQAEQYRLTGMQDIAWALINNPAFLFNR
;
A
#
# COMPACT_ATOMS: atom_id res chain seq x y z
N ALA A 1 8.75 -23.25 27.34
CA ALA A 1 9.46 -22.43 26.33
C ALA A 1 10.34 -23.29 25.42
N LYS A 2 11.55 -23.72 25.83
CA LYS A 2 12.46 -24.49 24.95
C LYS A 2 11.83 -25.75 24.34
N LEU A 3 11.16 -26.57 25.15
CA LEU A 3 10.45 -27.77 24.68
C LEU A 3 9.39 -27.48 23.60
N VAL A 4 8.69 -26.34 23.72
CA VAL A 4 7.65 -25.92 22.77
C VAL A 4 8.30 -25.40 21.48
N ALA A 5 9.44 -24.70 21.58
CA ALA A 5 10.16 -24.19 20.42
C ALA A 5 10.80 -25.32 19.59
N ASP A 6 11.35 -26.34 20.25
CA ASP A 6 12.10 -27.42 19.60
C ASP A 6 11.18 -28.50 18.98
N ASN A 7 9.89 -28.53 19.35
CA ASN A 7 8.94 -29.54 18.87
C ASN A 7 7.59 -28.93 18.48
N ARG A 8 7.20 -29.06 17.20
CA ARG A 8 5.93 -28.58 16.64
C ARG A 8 4.77 -29.55 16.82
N ASN A 9 5.02 -30.80 17.24
CA ASN A 9 3.99 -31.79 17.49
C ASN A 9 3.43 -31.65 18.91
N ASP A 10 2.21 -31.14 19.02
CA ASP A 10 1.57 -30.87 20.31
C ASP A 10 1.34 -32.12 21.15
N ALA A 11 1.02 -33.26 20.53
CA ALA A 11 0.84 -34.51 21.27
C ALA A 11 2.15 -34.96 21.95
N GLN A 12 3.28 -34.83 21.25
CA GLN A 12 4.60 -35.16 21.81
C GLN A 12 5.01 -34.18 22.93
N VAL A 13 4.73 -32.89 22.76
CA VAL A 13 5.01 -31.89 23.81
C VAL A 13 4.15 -32.15 25.04
N ILE A 14 2.87 -32.47 24.86
CA ILE A 14 1.96 -32.84 25.96
C ILE A 14 2.47 -34.11 26.66
N GLU A 15 2.85 -35.15 25.91
CA GLU A 15 3.41 -36.38 26.48
C GLU A 15 4.66 -36.11 27.32
N GLU A 16 5.58 -35.28 26.82
CA GLU A 16 6.76 -34.83 27.55
C GLU A 16 6.41 -34.07 28.83
N LEU A 17 5.39 -33.21 28.82
CA LEU A 17 4.92 -32.51 30.02
C LEU A 17 4.37 -33.51 31.05
N PHE A 18 3.55 -34.47 30.62
CA PHE A 18 3.02 -35.53 31.48
C PHE A 18 4.12 -36.40 32.07
N LEU A 19 5.13 -36.79 31.29
CA LEU A 19 6.28 -37.55 31.78
C LEU A 19 7.09 -36.76 32.80
N ARG A 20 7.30 -35.45 32.59
CA ARG A 20 8.09 -34.59 33.50
C ARG A 20 7.40 -34.30 34.82
N PHE A 21 6.09 -34.08 34.80
CA PHE A 21 5.34 -33.72 36.00
C PHE A 21 4.74 -34.94 36.70
N LEU A 22 4.10 -35.83 35.95
CA LEU A 22 3.37 -36.97 36.51
C LEU A 22 4.10 -38.31 36.40
N ALA A 23 5.28 -38.38 35.77
CA ALA A 23 6.08 -39.61 35.60
C ALA A 23 5.31 -40.75 34.89
N ARG A 24 4.32 -40.40 34.06
CA ARG A 24 3.53 -41.31 33.23
C ARG A 24 3.08 -40.62 31.94
N PRO A 25 2.75 -41.35 30.88
CA PRO A 25 2.08 -40.76 29.72
C PRO A 25 0.65 -40.29 30.06
N PRO A 26 0.07 -39.36 29.27
CA PRO A 26 -1.32 -38.96 29.40
C PRO A 26 -2.25 -40.13 29.04
N HIS A 27 -3.39 -40.22 29.71
CA HIS A 27 -4.49 -41.06 29.25
C HIS A 27 -5.15 -40.43 28.01
N ALA A 28 -5.83 -41.24 27.19
CA ALA A 28 -6.44 -40.77 25.94
C ALA A 28 -7.36 -39.54 26.13
N GLY A 29 -8.19 -39.53 27.18
CA GLY A 29 -9.06 -38.39 27.49
C GLY A 29 -8.30 -37.13 27.95
N GLU A 30 -7.19 -37.30 28.69
CA GLU A 30 -6.35 -36.17 29.12
C GLU A 30 -5.64 -35.54 27.92
N LEU A 31 -5.09 -36.38 27.02
CA LEU A 31 -4.46 -35.93 25.79
C LEU A 31 -5.46 -35.19 24.90
N GLN A 32 -6.68 -35.71 24.76
CA GLN A 32 -7.73 -35.08 23.97
C GLN A 32 -8.10 -33.69 24.49
N VAL A 33 -8.27 -33.52 25.81
CA VAL A 33 -8.59 -32.21 26.41
C VAL A 33 -7.44 -31.21 26.22
N CYS A 34 -6.20 -31.65 26.42
CA CYS A 34 -5.02 -30.82 26.20
C CYS A 34 -4.89 -30.39 24.74
N LEU A 35 -5.11 -31.30 23.79
CA LEU A 35 -5.08 -30.98 22.36
C LEU A 35 -6.20 -30.02 21.95
N ALA A 36 -7.42 -30.23 22.45
CA ALA A 36 -8.56 -29.34 22.18
C ALA A 36 -8.31 -27.90 22.67
N THR A 37 -7.50 -27.74 23.73
CA THR A 37 -7.10 -26.41 24.24
C THR A 37 -6.17 -25.66 23.28
N LEU A 38 -5.47 -26.38 22.39
CA LEU A 38 -4.48 -25.83 21.45
C LEU A 38 -5.00 -25.77 20.01
N GLU A 39 -6.01 -26.57 19.67
CA GLU A 39 -6.53 -26.79 18.31
C GLU A 39 -6.98 -25.50 17.61
N ALA A 40 -7.64 -24.58 18.34
CA ALA A 40 -8.10 -23.31 17.77
C ALA A 40 -6.92 -22.44 17.30
N ALA A 41 -5.87 -22.31 18.12
CA ALA A 41 -4.68 -21.54 17.75
C ALA A 41 -3.93 -22.18 16.58
N GLN A 42 -3.87 -23.52 16.52
CA GLN A 42 -3.21 -24.24 15.43
C GLN A 42 -3.97 -24.13 14.10
N THR A 43 -5.30 -24.21 14.15
CA THR A 43 -6.16 -24.04 12.98
C THR A 43 -6.01 -22.63 12.41
N ASP A 44 -6.03 -21.61 13.27
CA ASP A 44 -5.84 -20.22 12.87
C ASP A 44 -4.45 -19.96 12.27
N ALA A 45 -3.39 -20.55 12.84
CA ALA A 45 -2.03 -20.47 12.30
C ALA A 45 -1.94 -21.07 10.89
N THR A 46 -2.45 -22.29 10.72
CA THR A 46 -2.39 -23.02 9.46
C THR A 46 -3.16 -22.27 8.36
N ALA A 47 -4.34 -21.74 8.69
CA ALA A 47 -5.12 -20.92 7.77
C ALA A 47 -4.38 -19.63 7.39
N ALA A 48 -3.72 -18.98 8.35
CA ALA A 48 -2.93 -17.77 8.10
C ALA A 48 -1.67 -18.04 7.25
N GLU A 49 -0.99 -19.17 7.49
CA GLU A 49 0.16 -19.62 6.68
C GLU A 49 -0.24 -19.88 5.23
N ASN A 50 -1.32 -20.65 5.00
CA ASN A 50 -1.82 -20.92 3.66
C ASN A 50 -2.20 -19.63 2.91
N ALA A 51 -2.89 -18.70 3.58
CA ALA A 51 -3.25 -17.41 3.00
C ALA A 51 -2.00 -16.55 2.69
N ARG A 52 -0.98 -16.59 3.55
CA ARG A 52 0.28 -15.85 3.33
C ARG A 52 1.01 -16.41 2.12
N ASP A 53 1.10 -17.73 2.00
CA ASP A 53 1.79 -18.39 0.89
C ASP A 53 1.06 -18.14 -0.45
N GLN A 54 -0.27 -18.01 -0.43
CA GLN A 54 -1.04 -17.53 -1.58
C GLN A 54 -0.67 -16.09 -1.98
N ILE A 55 -0.58 -15.17 -1.01
CA ILE A 55 -0.15 -13.78 -1.27
C ILE A 55 1.29 -13.74 -1.80
N LEU A 56 2.20 -14.53 -1.24
CA LEU A 56 3.58 -14.61 -1.73
C LEU A 56 3.63 -15.11 -3.19
N SER A 57 2.78 -16.08 -3.54
CA SER A 57 2.65 -16.56 -4.92
C SER A 57 2.09 -15.48 -5.86
N GLN A 58 1.13 -14.68 -5.39
CA GLN A 58 0.60 -13.54 -6.15
C GLN A 58 1.66 -12.46 -6.37
N LEU A 59 2.41 -12.09 -5.32
CA LEU A 59 3.52 -11.14 -5.42
C LEU A 59 4.60 -11.62 -6.40
N ALA A 60 4.94 -12.92 -6.40
CA ALA A 60 5.88 -13.49 -7.35
C ALA A 60 5.37 -13.42 -8.80
N ALA A 61 4.09 -13.71 -9.04
CA ALA A 61 3.48 -13.56 -10.36
C ALA A 61 3.46 -12.10 -10.81
N LYS A 62 3.12 -11.17 -9.91
CA LYS A 62 3.15 -9.73 -10.17
C LYS A 62 4.54 -9.19 -10.47
N GLN A 63 5.56 -9.67 -9.76
CA GLN A 63 6.95 -9.36 -10.07
C GLN A 63 7.32 -9.84 -11.48
N ALA A 64 6.95 -11.06 -11.85
CA ALA A 64 7.26 -11.59 -13.19
C ALA A 64 6.52 -10.83 -14.31
N GLU A 65 5.25 -10.45 -14.10
CA GLU A 65 4.49 -9.60 -15.01
C GLU A 65 5.17 -8.24 -15.19
N TRP A 66 5.54 -7.60 -14.07
CA TRP A 66 6.21 -6.30 -14.04
C TRP A 66 7.60 -6.35 -14.70
N GLU A 67 8.45 -7.32 -14.36
CA GLU A 67 9.77 -7.46 -14.97
C GLU A 67 9.70 -7.68 -16.50
N ALA A 68 8.61 -8.28 -17.00
CA ALA A 68 8.40 -8.50 -18.43
C ALA A 68 7.92 -7.24 -19.18
N SER A 69 7.29 -6.28 -18.50
CA SER A 69 6.81 -5.04 -19.09
C SER A 69 7.74 -3.84 -18.88
N VAL A 70 8.58 -3.90 -17.84
CA VAL A 70 9.63 -2.94 -17.54
C VAL A 70 10.58 -2.75 -18.73
N GLY A 71 10.82 -1.48 -19.07
CA GLY A 71 11.68 -1.09 -20.19
C GLY A 71 10.94 -0.62 -21.44
N GLN A 72 9.60 -0.74 -21.47
CA GLN A 72 8.81 0.04 -22.42
C GLN A 72 8.78 1.52 -21.98
N PRO A 73 9.15 2.47 -22.84
CA PRO A 73 9.10 3.88 -22.48
C PRO A 73 7.64 4.31 -22.25
N VAL A 74 7.33 4.75 -21.03
CA VAL A 74 6.04 5.38 -20.72
C VAL A 74 6.10 6.83 -21.18
N VAL A 75 5.30 7.19 -22.17
CA VAL A 75 5.22 8.57 -22.67
C VAL A 75 4.14 9.30 -21.91
N TRP A 76 4.55 10.33 -21.17
CA TRP A 76 3.65 11.24 -20.47
C TRP A 76 3.33 12.45 -21.33
N THR A 77 2.04 12.71 -21.52
CA THR A 77 1.53 13.92 -22.19
C THR A 77 1.06 14.89 -21.13
N THR A 78 1.81 15.98 -20.93
CA THR A 78 1.43 17.05 -20.00
C THR A 78 0.14 17.72 -20.44
N VAL A 79 -0.77 17.91 -19.49
CA VAL A 79 -1.99 18.68 -19.69
C VAL A 79 -1.64 20.17 -19.68
N SER A 80 -1.75 20.83 -20.83
CA SER A 80 -1.45 22.26 -20.98
C SER A 80 -2.67 23.17 -20.76
N GLU A 81 -3.87 22.67 -21.04
CA GLU A 81 -5.12 23.43 -20.94
C GLU A 81 -6.11 22.69 -20.03
N ALA A 82 -6.18 23.13 -18.77
CA ALA A 82 -7.10 22.60 -17.79
C ALA A 82 -7.94 23.71 -17.17
N VAL A 83 -9.21 23.41 -16.90
CA VAL A 83 -10.10 24.24 -16.10
C VAL A 83 -10.10 23.67 -14.69
N ALA A 84 -9.63 24.46 -13.73
CA ALA A 84 -9.57 24.07 -12.33
C ALA A 84 -10.54 24.87 -11.47
N ASN A 85 -11.28 24.17 -10.62
CA ASN A 85 -12.24 24.73 -9.67
C ASN A 85 -12.03 24.16 -8.27
N SER A 86 -12.59 24.84 -7.27
CA SER A 86 -12.53 24.48 -5.86
C SER A 86 -13.93 24.51 -5.25
N GLU A 87 -14.19 23.61 -4.30
CA GLU A 87 -15.42 23.60 -3.52
C GLU A 87 -15.39 24.64 -2.37
N GLN A 88 -14.21 25.14 -1.99
CA GLN A 88 -14.00 26.06 -0.87
C GLN A 88 -13.29 27.38 -1.24
N ARG A 89 -13.42 27.85 -2.48
CA ARG A 89 -12.90 29.15 -2.95
C ARG A 89 -11.37 29.27 -2.99
N ALA A 90 -10.66 28.17 -3.23
CA ALA A 90 -9.29 28.27 -3.72
C ALA A 90 -9.29 28.86 -5.14
N GLU A 91 -8.24 29.61 -5.45
CA GLU A 91 -8.05 30.24 -6.75
C GLU A 91 -6.94 29.53 -7.51
N PHE A 92 -7.09 29.39 -8.83
CA PHE A 92 -6.16 28.64 -9.67
C PHE A 92 -5.59 29.56 -10.75
N ARG A 93 -4.27 29.50 -10.92
CA ARG A 93 -3.55 30.20 -11.99
C ARG A 93 -2.63 29.23 -12.72
N THR A 94 -2.95 28.94 -13.97
CA THR A 94 -2.06 28.20 -14.87
C THR A 94 -0.83 29.05 -15.20
N LEU A 95 0.35 28.43 -15.13
CA LEU A 95 1.65 29.03 -15.43
C LEU A 95 2.14 28.59 -16.81
N ASP A 96 3.16 29.27 -17.33
CA ASP A 96 3.71 29.04 -18.67
C ASP A 96 4.27 27.61 -18.87
N ASP A 97 4.61 26.91 -17.78
CA ASP A 97 5.10 25.52 -17.81
C ASP A 97 4.00 24.46 -17.69
N GLY A 98 2.73 24.87 -17.80
CA GLY A 98 1.55 24.02 -17.69
C GLY A 98 1.19 23.63 -16.26
N SER A 99 1.94 24.08 -15.24
CA SER A 99 1.57 23.86 -13.85
C SER A 99 0.49 24.84 -13.39
N ILE A 100 -0.28 24.44 -12.38
CA ILE A 100 -1.34 25.23 -11.77
C ILE A 100 -0.86 25.65 -10.38
N LEU A 101 -0.77 26.96 -10.14
CA LEU A 101 -0.50 27.54 -8.83
C LEU A 101 -1.82 27.87 -8.13
N VAL A 102 -1.93 27.50 -6.86
CA VAL A 102 -3.15 27.64 -6.06
C VAL A 102 -2.98 28.70 -4.97
N SER A 103 -3.94 29.61 -4.88
CA SER A 103 -4.03 30.68 -3.87
C SER A 103 -5.43 30.75 -3.25
N GLY A 104 -5.75 31.84 -2.56
CA GLY A 104 -7.08 32.04 -1.94
C GLY A 104 -7.25 31.35 -0.59
N GLU A 105 -8.48 30.96 -0.27
CA GLU A 105 -8.82 30.34 1.02
C GLU A 105 -8.18 28.95 1.18
N ARG A 106 -7.89 28.58 2.44
CA ARG A 106 -7.43 27.25 2.84
C ARG A 106 -8.52 26.63 3.71
N GLN A 107 -9.09 25.53 3.24
CA GLN A 107 -10.09 24.72 3.92
C GLN A 107 -9.88 23.26 3.50
N LYS A 108 -10.61 22.34 4.14
CA LYS A 108 -10.81 21.01 3.56
C LYS A 108 -11.52 21.14 2.22
N ASP A 109 -10.88 20.74 1.13
CA ASP A 109 -11.30 21.14 -0.21
C ASP A 109 -11.18 19.98 -1.19
N VAL A 110 -11.89 20.11 -2.31
CA VAL A 110 -11.75 19.24 -3.48
C VAL A 110 -11.39 20.13 -4.65
N TYR A 111 -10.21 19.89 -5.23
CA TYR A 111 -9.85 20.53 -6.49
C TYR A 111 -10.40 19.68 -7.62
N GLU A 112 -11.22 20.27 -8.47
CA GLU A 112 -11.78 19.62 -9.66
C GLU A 112 -11.08 20.18 -10.89
N ILE A 113 -10.43 19.31 -11.66
CA ILE A 113 -9.63 19.67 -12.83
C ILE A 113 -10.22 18.95 -14.04
N GLU A 114 -10.77 19.72 -14.98
CA GLU A 114 -11.26 19.20 -16.27
C GLU A 114 -10.32 19.58 -17.41
N PHE A 115 -10.02 18.63 -18.29
CA PHE A 115 -9.18 18.86 -19.46
C PHE A 115 -9.50 17.91 -20.62
N THR A 116 -9.00 18.25 -21.80
CA THR A 116 -9.05 17.39 -22.99
C THR A 116 -7.70 16.73 -23.22
N THR A 117 -7.69 15.63 -23.97
CA THR A 117 -6.47 14.92 -24.38
C THR A 117 -6.61 14.47 -25.82
N GLU A 118 -5.48 14.43 -26.54
CA GLU A 118 -5.38 13.89 -27.90
C GLU A 118 -5.26 12.35 -27.89
N LEU A 119 -5.08 11.74 -26.73
CA LEU A 119 -5.03 10.29 -26.60
C LEU A 119 -6.45 9.69 -26.76
N SER A 120 -6.58 8.66 -27.60
CA SER A 120 -7.83 7.91 -27.76
C SER A 120 -8.16 7.03 -26.56
N GLN A 121 -7.17 6.76 -25.71
CA GLN A 121 -7.34 6.03 -24.46
C GLN A 121 -6.36 6.57 -23.41
N VAL A 122 -6.69 6.39 -22.13
CA VAL A 122 -5.80 6.71 -21.01
C VAL A 122 -5.66 5.49 -20.12
N GLY A 123 -4.43 5.08 -19.85
CA GLY A 123 -4.09 4.00 -18.92
C GLY A 123 -3.58 4.48 -17.56
N GLY A 124 -3.25 5.77 -17.43
CA GLY A 124 -2.87 6.34 -16.15
C GLY A 124 -2.69 7.85 -16.13
N PHE A 125 -2.51 8.36 -14.91
CA PHE A 125 -2.31 9.77 -14.60
C PHE A 125 -1.00 9.96 -13.84
N GLN A 126 -0.35 11.09 -14.05
CA GLN A 126 0.77 11.55 -13.24
C GLN A 126 0.41 12.91 -12.62
N LEU A 127 0.62 13.02 -11.32
CA LEU A 127 0.52 14.25 -10.54
C LEU A 127 1.93 14.63 -10.09
N GLU A 128 2.43 15.75 -10.60
CA GLU A 128 3.65 16.37 -10.10
C GLU A 128 3.28 17.49 -9.13
N LEU A 129 3.88 17.49 -7.96
CA LEU A 129 3.85 18.58 -6.99
C LEU A 129 5.14 19.38 -7.15
N LEU A 130 5.02 20.70 -7.28
CA LEU A 130 6.15 21.56 -7.64
C LEU A 130 6.39 22.64 -6.59
N PRO A 131 7.64 22.92 -6.21
CA PRO A 131 7.94 24.05 -5.33
C PRO A 131 7.61 25.37 -6.03
N HIS A 132 7.31 26.40 -5.24
CA HIS A 132 7.13 27.75 -5.73
C HIS A 132 7.46 28.76 -4.63
N GLU A 133 8.13 29.86 -4.97
CA GLU A 133 8.61 30.85 -3.99
C GLU A 133 7.48 31.54 -3.22
N SER A 134 6.27 31.59 -3.77
CA SER A 134 5.09 32.16 -3.11
C SER A 134 4.45 31.22 -2.09
N LEU A 135 4.85 29.95 -2.02
CA LEU A 135 4.31 28.97 -1.09
C LEU A 135 5.12 28.97 0.21
N ALA A 136 4.44 28.71 1.33
CA ALA A 136 5.08 28.65 2.62
C ALA A 136 6.17 27.57 2.63
N SER A 137 7.34 27.90 3.20
CA SER A 137 8.52 27.03 3.24
C SER A 137 8.98 26.48 1.88
N GLY A 138 8.63 27.15 0.76
CA GLY A 138 8.97 26.72 -0.60
C GLY A 138 8.00 25.71 -1.23
N GLY A 139 6.93 25.31 -0.51
CA GLY A 139 5.94 24.35 -0.98
C GLY A 139 6.45 22.89 -0.98
N PRO A 140 5.91 22.01 -1.83
CA PRO A 140 4.87 22.25 -2.84
C PRO A 140 3.44 22.39 -2.28
N GLY A 141 3.24 22.15 -0.99
CA GLY A 141 1.95 22.34 -0.31
C GLY A 141 1.70 23.75 0.21
N ARG A 142 0.48 23.98 0.68
CA ARG A 142 -0.01 25.26 1.24
C ARG A 142 0.00 25.27 2.77
N ALA A 143 0.37 24.18 3.44
CA ALA A 143 0.55 24.17 4.88
C ALA A 143 1.70 25.12 5.28
N ASP A 144 1.70 25.60 6.52
CA ASP A 144 2.68 26.60 6.96
C ASP A 144 4.14 26.08 6.90
N ASN A 145 4.34 24.76 6.93
CA ASN A 145 5.62 24.06 6.74
C ASN A 145 5.88 23.59 5.29
N GLY A 146 5.02 23.91 4.33
CA GLY A 146 5.12 23.46 2.93
C GLY A 146 4.60 22.06 2.65
N ASN A 147 4.07 21.35 3.67
CA ASN A 147 3.54 20.00 3.51
C ASN A 147 2.17 19.97 2.81
N VAL A 148 1.81 18.79 2.31
CA VAL A 148 0.52 18.48 1.71
C VAL A 148 0.02 17.13 2.18
N VAL A 149 -1.31 16.95 2.17
CA VAL A 149 -1.96 15.65 2.33
C VAL A 149 -3.04 15.53 1.26
N LEU A 150 -2.82 14.67 0.27
CA LEU A 150 -3.84 14.28 -0.71
C LEU A 150 -4.62 13.09 -0.14
N SER A 151 -5.86 13.33 0.25
CA SER A 151 -6.71 12.30 0.85
C SER A 151 -7.27 11.33 -0.19
N GLU A 152 -7.65 11.82 -1.37
CA GLU A 152 -8.17 10.96 -2.43
C GLU A 152 -7.91 11.58 -3.81
N PHE A 153 -7.51 10.75 -4.77
CA PHE A 153 -7.44 11.04 -6.18
C PHE A 153 -8.52 10.21 -6.88
N THR A 154 -9.44 10.86 -7.58
CA THR A 154 -10.40 10.15 -8.46
C THR A 154 -10.40 10.75 -9.86
N ALA A 155 -10.80 9.95 -10.84
CA ALA A 155 -10.92 10.41 -12.22
C ALA A 155 -12.16 9.84 -12.92
N ASP A 156 -12.76 10.63 -13.80
CA ASP A 156 -13.92 10.28 -14.61
C ASP A 156 -13.70 10.66 -16.08
N VAL A 157 -14.27 9.88 -16.99
CA VAL A 157 -14.49 10.27 -18.38
C VAL A 157 -15.85 10.97 -18.47
N LEU A 158 -15.83 12.18 -19.00
CA LEU A 158 -17.02 12.97 -19.27
C LEU A 158 -17.37 12.95 -20.76
N ALA A 159 -18.66 12.87 -21.06
CA ALA A 159 -19.19 13.14 -22.39
C ALA A 159 -19.02 14.62 -22.76
N ALA A 160 -19.16 14.94 -24.05
CA ALA A 160 -19.08 16.33 -24.53
C ALA A 160 -20.09 17.27 -23.82
N ASN A 161 -21.26 16.75 -23.44
CA ASN A 161 -22.30 17.48 -22.71
C ASN A 161 -22.01 17.66 -21.20
N GLY A 162 -20.91 17.09 -20.68
CA GLY A 162 -20.50 17.15 -19.28
C GLY A 162 -21.01 16.02 -18.39
N ASP A 163 -21.82 15.09 -18.93
CA ASP A 163 -22.28 13.94 -18.14
C ASP A 163 -21.13 12.97 -17.88
N VAL A 164 -21.07 12.41 -16.67
CA VAL A 164 -20.14 11.33 -16.32
C VAL A 164 -20.53 10.07 -17.11
N MET A 165 -19.60 9.58 -17.94
CA MET A 165 -19.79 8.35 -18.71
C MET A 165 -19.23 7.13 -17.99
N GLU A 166 -18.01 7.24 -17.48
CA GLU A 166 -17.28 6.14 -16.87
C GLU A 166 -16.35 6.66 -15.78
N ALA A 167 -16.36 6.02 -14.61
CA ALA A 167 -15.39 6.27 -13.56
C ALA A 167 -14.10 5.50 -13.85
N CYS A 168 -12.97 6.19 -13.91
CA CYS A 168 -11.67 5.57 -14.15
C CYS A 168 -11.27 4.74 -12.92
N GLN A 169 -11.31 3.41 -13.04
CA GLN A 169 -10.97 2.51 -11.93
C GLN A 169 -9.45 2.53 -11.69
N LEU A 170 -9.01 3.21 -10.63
CA LEU A 170 -7.61 3.22 -10.21
C LEU A 170 -7.30 1.90 -9.51
N GLN A 171 -6.18 1.28 -9.87
CA GLN A 171 -5.77 -0.02 -9.31
C GLN A 171 -4.51 0.10 -8.45
N GLN A 172 -3.57 0.93 -8.86
CA GLN A 172 -2.27 1.07 -8.19
C GLN A 172 -1.79 2.50 -8.24
N ALA A 173 -0.96 2.88 -7.27
CA ALA A 173 -0.25 4.14 -7.27
C ALA A 173 1.20 3.94 -6.85
N SER A 174 2.09 4.77 -7.40
CA SER A 174 3.49 4.87 -6.98
C SER A 174 3.85 6.33 -6.79
N ALA A 175 4.78 6.61 -5.89
CA ALA A 175 5.33 7.95 -5.69
C ALA A 175 6.83 7.88 -5.47
N ASP A 176 7.54 8.94 -5.84
CA ASP A 176 8.98 9.05 -5.60
C ASP A 176 9.33 9.08 -4.09
N PHE A 177 8.39 9.56 -3.28
CA PHE A 177 8.48 9.62 -1.84
C PHE A 177 7.09 9.50 -1.19
N SER A 178 7.05 8.92 0.00
CA SER A 178 5.86 8.95 0.86
C SER A 178 6.30 9.08 2.32
N GLN A 179 5.63 9.96 3.05
CA GLN A 179 5.77 10.06 4.50
C GLN A 179 5.34 8.73 5.16
N ASP A 180 6.03 8.32 6.22
CA ASP A 180 5.65 7.16 7.02
C ASP A 180 4.21 7.30 7.57
N GLY A 181 3.40 6.26 7.37
CA GLY A 181 1.96 6.26 7.68
C GLY A 181 1.05 7.00 6.70
N TRP A 182 1.59 7.61 5.63
CA TRP A 182 0.83 8.32 4.58
C TRP A 182 1.29 7.89 3.17
N PRO A 183 1.20 6.60 2.83
CA PRO A 183 1.61 6.07 1.54
C PRO A 183 0.69 6.57 0.41
N VAL A 184 1.23 6.68 -0.81
CA VAL A 184 0.44 7.11 -1.98
C VAL A 184 -0.79 6.23 -2.26
N ALA A 185 -0.73 4.95 -1.92
CA ALA A 185 -1.87 4.04 -2.02
C ALA A 185 -3.08 4.48 -1.17
N GLY A 186 -2.84 5.20 -0.06
CA GLY A 186 -3.89 5.77 0.77
C GLY A 186 -4.65 6.91 0.09
N ALA A 187 -4.21 7.39 -1.08
CA ALA A 187 -4.94 8.36 -1.88
C ALA A 187 -5.86 7.72 -2.95
N ILE A 188 -5.97 6.39 -2.99
CA ILE A 188 -6.87 5.66 -3.90
C ILE A 188 -7.64 4.53 -3.17
N ASP A 189 -7.73 4.58 -1.84
CA ASP A 189 -8.31 3.53 -1.00
C ASP A 189 -9.80 3.79 -0.65
N GLY A 190 -10.36 4.92 -1.08
CA GLY A 190 -11.74 5.32 -0.79
C GLY A 190 -11.96 5.85 0.63
N ASN A 191 -10.89 6.07 1.42
CA ASN A 191 -10.96 6.54 2.79
C ASN A 191 -10.36 7.95 2.93
N LEU A 192 -11.23 8.94 3.07
CA LEU A 192 -10.84 10.35 3.21
C LEU A 192 -10.03 10.69 4.49
N ALA A 193 -9.84 9.74 5.42
CA ALA A 193 -9.00 9.91 6.60
C ALA A 193 -7.53 9.50 6.38
N THR A 194 -7.25 8.71 5.34
CA THR A 194 -5.92 8.33 4.86
C THR A 194 -5.49 9.26 3.71
N GLY A 195 -4.34 8.99 3.10
CA GLY A 195 -3.83 9.79 2.00
C GLY A 195 -2.33 9.69 1.78
N TRP A 196 -1.85 10.48 0.84
CA TRP A 196 -0.45 10.67 0.51
C TRP A 196 0.10 11.96 1.12
N ALA A 197 1.26 11.89 1.78
CA ALA A 197 1.95 13.07 2.31
C ALA A 197 3.46 13.00 2.06
N ILE A 198 4.14 14.15 2.17
CA ILE A 198 5.55 14.30 1.73
C ILE A 198 6.52 14.72 2.84
N MET A 199 6.12 14.75 4.11
CA MET A 199 7.05 15.07 5.19
C MET A 199 8.17 14.01 5.30
N PRO A 200 9.45 14.40 5.48
CA PRO A 200 9.97 15.77 5.66
C PRO A 200 10.54 16.43 4.38
N GLU A 201 10.26 15.89 3.19
CA GLU A 201 10.86 16.26 1.91
C GLU A 201 10.31 17.57 1.31
N PHE A 202 10.18 18.62 2.11
CA PHE A 202 9.64 19.91 1.67
C PHE A 202 10.56 20.65 0.67
N GLY A 203 9.99 21.57 -0.08
CA GLY A 203 10.70 22.42 -1.03
C GLY A 203 11.27 21.67 -2.24
N LYS A 204 10.92 20.38 -2.41
CA LYS A 204 11.34 19.52 -3.52
C LYS A 204 10.14 19.22 -4.42
N PRO A 205 10.39 18.95 -5.72
CA PRO A 205 9.37 18.37 -6.56
C PRO A 205 9.08 16.93 -6.09
N HIS A 206 7.82 16.53 -6.16
CA HIS A 206 7.36 15.17 -5.89
C HIS A 206 6.44 14.68 -6.99
N THR A 207 6.51 13.40 -7.31
CA THR A 207 5.67 12.80 -8.35
C THR A 207 4.90 11.62 -7.80
N ALA A 208 3.60 11.56 -8.12
CA ALA A 208 2.76 10.39 -7.94
C ALA A 208 2.19 9.95 -9.30
N THR A 209 2.21 8.65 -9.56
CA THR A 209 1.60 8.02 -10.73
C THR A 209 0.45 7.15 -10.26
N PHE A 210 -0.70 7.27 -10.92
CA PHE A 210 -1.90 6.50 -10.65
C PHE A 210 -2.26 5.66 -11.90
N ALA A 211 -2.20 4.34 -11.75
CA ALA A 211 -2.50 3.39 -12.80
C ALA A 211 -3.96 2.97 -12.79
N LEU A 212 -4.56 2.88 -13.97
CA LEU A 212 -5.90 2.33 -14.12
C LEU A 212 -5.87 0.80 -14.17
N ALA A 213 -6.94 0.17 -13.71
CA ALA A 213 -7.16 -1.27 -13.81
C ALA A 213 -7.20 -1.75 -15.28
N ALA A 214 -7.69 -0.88 -16.16
CA ALA A 214 -7.65 -1.03 -17.60
C ALA A 214 -7.66 0.36 -18.26
N PRO A 215 -7.06 0.53 -19.45
CA PRO A 215 -7.19 1.78 -20.18
C PRO A 215 -8.65 2.12 -20.48
N VAL A 216 -9.03 3.37 -20.25
CA VAL A 216 -10.36 3.90 -20.57
C VAL A 216 -10.32 4.61 -21.92
N VAL A 217 -11.35 4.41 -22.73
CA VAL A 217 -11.47 5.05 -24.05
C VAL A 217 -12.00 6.47 -23.86
N ILE A 218 -11.36 7.43 -24.52
CA ILE A 218 -11.82 8.82 -24.53
C ILE A 218 -12.68 9.02 -25.78
N PRO A 219 -13.99 9.30 -25.65
CA PRO A 219 -14.86 9.50 -26.80
C PRO A 219 -14.53 10.82 -27.51
N ASP A 220 -14.93 10.95 -28.77
CA ASP A 220 -14.78 12.20 -29.53
C ASP A 220 -15.43 13.37 -28.79
N GLY A 221 -14.64 14.42 -28.53
CA GLY A 221 -15.07 15.60 -27.76
C GLY A 221 -15.29 15.35 -26.27
N GLY A 222 -14.93 14.16 -25.77
CA GLY A 222 -14.91 13.83 -24.35
C GLY A 222 -13.86 14.61 -23.58
N ARG A 223 -14.04 14.65 -22.26
CA ARG A 223 -13.10 15.27 -21.32
C ARG A 223 -12.73 14.29 -20.22
N LEU A 224 -11.58 14.52 -19.60
CA LEU A 224 -11.24 13.90 -18.34
C LEU A 224 -11.50 14.89 -17.20
N ARG A 225 -12.02 14.37 -16.09
CA ARG A 225 -12.14 15.11 -14.84
C ARG A 225 -11.33 14.39 -13.78
N ILE A 226 -10.40 15.09 -13.15
CA ILE A 226 -9.69 14.64 -11.94
C ILE A 226 -10.26 15.39 -10.74
N ARG A 227 -10.43 14.68 -9.61
CA ARG A 227 -10.73 15.31 -8.32
C ARG A 227 -9.62 14.99 -7.33
N LEU A 228 -9.07 16.03 -6.72
CA LEU A 228 -8.05 15.97 -5.67
C LEU A 228 -8.68 16.35 -4.33
N SER A 229 -9.13 15.37 -3.58
CA SER A 229 -9.76 15.55 -2.27
C SER A 229 -8.69 15.74 -1.19
N GLN A 230 -8.82 16.80 -0.39
CA GLN A 230 -7.82 17.22 0.60
C GLN A 230 -8.52 17.47 1.93
N GLN A 231 -8.64 16.43 2.75
CA GLN A 231 -9.56 16.38 3.88
C GLN A 231 -8.84 16.41 5.24
N TYR A 232 -7.53 16.69 5.24
CA TYR A 232 -6.73 16.72 6.45
C TYR A 232 -7.34 17.68 7.50
N PRO A 233 -7.35 17.30 8.79
CA PRO A 233 -8.18 17.98 9.81
C PRO A 233 -7.98 19.48 9.97
N ASP A 234 -6.78 20.00 9.71
CA ASP A 234 -6.49 21.43 9.89
C ASP A 234 -6.95 22.32 8.73
N GLY A 235 -7.38 21.73 7.61
CA GLY A 235 -7.81 22.45 6.41
C GLY A 235 -6.73 23.29 5.74
N LYS A 236 -5.44 23.04 6.03
CA LYS A 236 -4.30 23.80 5.49
C LYS A 236 -3.38 22.98 4.60
N HIS A 237 -3.37 21.65 4.74
CA HIS A 237 -2.51 20.73 3.99
C HIS A 237 -2.97 20.53 2.54
N ASN A 238 -3.38 21.61 1.88
CA ASN A 238 -3.76 21.58 0.49
C ASN A 238 -2.52 21.65 -0.42
N ILE A 239 -2.64 21.12 -1.64
CA ILE A 239 -1.68 21.24 -2.74
C ILE A 239 -1.55 22.72 -3.13
N GLY A 240 -0.32 23.21 -3.25
CA GLY A 240 -0.02 24.60 -3.57
C GLY A 240 0.36 24.83 -5.02
N ARG A 241 1.09 23.91 -5.64
CA ARG A 241 1.36 23.93 -7.07
C ARG A 241 1.51 22.52 -7.59
N PHE A 242 0.85 22.25 -8.70
CA PHE A 242 0.87 20.92 -9.30
C PHE A 242 0.79 20.96 -10.82
N ARG A 243 1.13 19.84 -11.45
CA ARG A 243 0.98 19.61 -12.88
C ARG A 243 0.41 18.22 -13.09
N ILE A 244 -0.42 18.07 -14.12
CA ILE A 244 -1.04 16.80 -14.50
C ILE A 244 -0.48 16.35 -15.84
N ALA A 245 -0.22 15.06 -15.97
CA ALA A 245 0.02 14.40 -17.25
C ALA A 245 -0.80 13.11 -17.36
N VAL A 246 -1.02 12.66 -18.59
CA VAL A 246 -1.72 11.40 -18.91
C VAL A 246 -0.87 10.54 -19.82
N THR A 247 -1.13 9.23 -19.81
CA THR A 247 -0.48 8.27 -20.71
C THR A 247 -1.47 7.23 -21.19
N ASP A 248 -1.24 6.68 -22.39
CA ASP A 248 -1.98 5.56 -22.98
C ASP A 248 -1.37 4.19 -22.61
N ALA A 249 -0.24 4.19 -21.90
CA ALA A 249 0.45 2.99 -21.44
C ALA A 249 -0.47 2.14 -20.55
N THR A 250 -0.52 0.83 -20.83
CA THR A 250 -1.27 -0.13 -20.01
C THR A 250 -0.66 -0.31 -18.62
N ASN A 251 0.66 -0.12 -18.51
CA ASN A 251 1.41 -0.23 -17.25
C ASN A 251 2.19 1.08 -16.99
N PRO A 252 1.52 2.16 -16.55
CA PRO A 252 2.16 3.48 -16.40
C PRO A 252 3.19 3.54 -15.27
N LEU A 253 3.23 2.53 -14.37
CA LEU A 253 4.19 2.44 -13.26
C LEU A 253 5.57 1.91 -13.69
N ASP A 254 5.70 1.43 -14.93
CA ASP A 254 6.94 0.82 -15.45
C ASP A 254 7.96 1.85 -15.99
N GLY A 255 7.65 3.15 -15.87
CA GLY A 255 8.45 4.26 -16.38
C GLY A 255 9.44 4.87 -15.37
N ASP A 256 9.54 6.19 -15.35
CA ASP A 256 10.52 6.95 -14.54
C ASP A 256 10.33 6.80 -13.00
N ALA A 257 9.23 6.19 -12.56
CA ALA A 257 8.93 5.93 -11.15
C ALA A 257 9.76 4.79 -10.53
N ILE A 258 10.62 4.11 -11.30
CA ILE A 258 11.47 3.02 -10.81
C ILE A 258 12.76 3.58 -10.18
N PRO A 259 13.04 3.28 -8.89
CA PRO A 259 14.27 3.72 -8.22
C PRO A 259 15.53 3.32 -8.99
N GLN A 260 16.58 4.14 -8.95
CA GLN A 260 17.79 3.90 -9.72
C GLN A 260 18.43 2.53 -9.43
N ALA A 261 18.51 2.13 -8.16
CA ALA A 261 19.05 0.83 -7.77
C ALA A 261 18.26 -0.33 -8.39
N VAL A 262 16.94 -0.19 -8.48
CA VAL A 262 16.05 -1.19 -9.10
C VAL A 262 16.27 -1.22 -10.62
N ARG A 263 16.39 -0.05 -11.27
CA ARG A 263 16.74 0.03 -12.70
C ARG A 263 18.08 -0.64 -13.00
N GLU A 264 19.10 -0.41 -12.18
CA GLU A 264 20.40 -1.05 -12.31
C GLU A 264 20.33 -2.58 -12.10
N ALA A 265 19.54 -3.04 -11.12
CA ALA A 265 19.29 -4.46 -10.89
C ALA A 265 18.61 -5.14 -12.09
N LEU A 266 17.67 -4.45 -12.74
CA LEU A 266 16.96 -4.94 -13.92
C LEU A 266 17.86 -5.10 -15.16
N GLN A 267 18.99 -4.39 -15.24
CA GLN A 267 19.97 -4.56 -16.32
C GLN A 267 20.81 -5.84 -16.17
N VAL A 268 20.75 -6.51 -15.02
CA VAL A 268 21.44 -7.79 -14.79
C VAL A 268 20.47 -8.94 -15.07
N GLU A 269 20.94 -9.92 -15.84
CA GLU A 269 20.20 -11.16 -16.14
C GLU A 269 19.66 -11.80 -14.85
N ALA A 270 18.40 -12.23 -14.86
CA ALA A 270 17.70 -12.68 -13.64
C ALA A 270 18.46 -13.79 -12.88
N SER A 271 19.13 -14.69 -13.59
CA SER A 271 19.95 -15.77 -13.02
C SER A 271 21.29 -15.32 -12.45
N GLU A 272 21.75 -14.11 -12.78
CA GLU A 272 23.03 -13.55 -12.34
C GLU A 272 22.87 -12.45 -11.27
N ARG A 273 21.63 -12.06 -10.96
CA ARG A 273 21.35 -11.05 -9.93
C ARG A 273 21.82 -11.51 -8.56
N THR A 274 22.45 -10.60 -7.84
CA THR A 274 22.82 -10.78 -6.43
C THR A 274 21.59 -10.84 -5.52
N ALA A 275 21.76 -11.34 -4.30
CA ALA A 275 20.70 -11.33 -3.29
C ALA A 275 20.17 -9.92 -3.01
N GLU A 276 21.05 -8.91 -2.97
CA GLU A 276 20.71 -7.50 -2.76
C GLU A 276 19.82 -6.97 -3.90
N GLN A 277 20.17 -7.26 -5.16
CA GLN A 277 19.40 -6.83 -6.33
C GLN A 277 18.01 -7.47 -6.37
N ASN A 278 17.93 -8.77 -6.09
CA ASN A 278 16.65 -9.46 -6.00
C ASN A 278 15.78 -8.89 -4.87
N GLN A 279 16.40 -8.53 -3.75
CA GLN A 279 15.70 -7.90 -2.63
C GLN A 279 15.18 -6.51 -3.00
N GLN A 280 15.98 -5.67 -3.66
CA GLN A 280 15.57 -4.35 -4.15
C GLN A 280 14.37 -4.41 -5.09
N ILE A 281 14.38 -5.34 -6.05
CA ILE A 281 13.25 -5.57 -6.95
C ILE A 281 12.02 -6.01 -6.16
N ALA A 282 12.16 -7.00 -5.27
CA ALA A 282 11.05 -7.51 -4.47
C ALA A 282 10.47 -6.45 -3.52
N ASP A 283 11.30 -5.56 -2.96
CA ASP A 283 10.87 -4.41 -2.15
C ASP A 283 10.08 -3.41 -3.00
N HIS A 284 10.55 -3.10 -4.20
CA HIS A 284 9.84 -2.20 -5.10
C HIS A 284 8.48 -2.77 -5.53
N VAL A 285 8.42 -4.05 -5.92
CA VAL A 285 7.15 -4.73 -6.26
C VAL A 285 6.18 -4.70 -5.08
N ARG A 286 6.65 -4.95 -3.85
CA ARG A 286 5.81 -4.81 -2.65
C ARG A 286 5.33 -3.38 -2.42
N SER A 287 6.11 -2.37 -2.78
CA SER A 287 5.71 -0.97 -2.63
C SER A 287 4.60 -0.57 -3.59
N ILE A 288 4.59 -1.10 -4.83
CA ILE A 288 3.52 -0.85 -5.81
C ILE A 288 2.30 -1.76 -5.61
N HIS A 289 2.45 -2.84 -4.85
CA HIS A 289 1.38 -3.76 -4.41
C HIS A 289 1.20 -3.74 -2.89
N SER A 290 0.99 -2.55 -2.33
CA SER A 290 0.92 -2.33 -0.88
C SER A 290 -0.22 -3.11 -0.21
N ASP A 291 -1.34 -3.32 -0.90
CA ASP A 291 -2.47 -4.13 -0.46
C ASP A 291 -2.05 -5.58 -0.15
N LEU A 292 -1.29 -6.19 -1.05
CA LEU A 292 -0.74 -7.53 -0.88
C LEU A 292 0.31 -7.55 0.23
N ASP A 293 1.20 -6.55 0.31
CA ASP A 293 2.21 -6.51 1.37
C ASP A 293 1.60 -6.28 2.77
N GLU A 294 0.56 -5.46 2.89
CA GLU A 294 -0.20 -5.27 4.13
C GLU A 294 -0.93 -6.55 4.54
N GLY A 295 -1.60 -7.21 3.59
CA GLY A 295 -2.23 -8.51 3.81
C GLY A 295 -1.21 -9.55 4.32
N ARG A 296 -0.04 -9.62 3.71
CA ARG A 296 1.08 -10.48 4.14
C ARG A 296 1.54 -10.15 5.56
N LYS A 297 1.80 -8.88 5.87
CA LYS A 297 2.24 -8.43 7.21
C LYS A 297 1.21 -8.75 8.30
N SER A 298 -0.07 -8.59 7.99
CA SER A 298 -1.18 -8.95 8.89
C SER A 298 -1.20 -10.45 9.19
N LEU A 299 -1.01 -11.29 8.17
CA LEU A 299 -0.92 -12.75 8.34
C LEU A 299 0.31 -13.16 9.14
N ASP A 300 1.48 -12.54 8.90
CA ASP A 300 2.69 -12.77 9.71
C ASP A 300 2.49 -12.42 11.18
N LEU A 301 1.70 -11.39 11.49
CA LEU A 301 1.33 -11.07 12.87
C LEU A 301 0.43 -12.15 13.48
N ARG A 302 -0.58 -12.62 12.75
CA ARG A 302 -1.48 -13.70 13.21
C ARG A 302 -0.73 -15.00 13.47
N ILE A 303 0.21 -15.36 12.60
CA ILE A 303 1.06 -16.54 12.77
C ILE A 303 1.87 -16.42 14.06
N ARG A 304 2.55 -15.28 14.28
CA ARG A 304 3.30 -15.03 15.52
C ARG A 304 2.42 -15.06 16.77
N GLN A 305 1.21 -14.51 16.71
CA GLN A 305 0.26 -14.57 17.83
C GLN A 305 -0.15 -16.01 18.13
N ALA A 306 -0.42 -16.82 17.10
CA ALA A 306 -0.76 -18.23 17.29
C ALA A 306 0.40 -19.03 17.92
N GLU A 307 1.65 -18.74 17.56
CA GLU A 307 2.82 -19.33 18.24
C GLU A 307 2.90 -18.94 19.72
N GLN A 308 2.54 -17.70 20.06
CA GLN A 308 2.46 -17.24 21.45
C GLN A 308 1.32 -17.94 22.19
N TYR A 309 0.14 -18.08 21.59
CA TYR A 309 -0.98 -18.82 22.18
C TYR A 309 -0.62 -20.28 22.44
N ARG A 310 0.09 -20.92 21.51
CA ARG A 310 0.60 -22.28 21.70
C ARG A 310 1.51 -22.37 22.92
N LEU A 311 2.44 -21.42 23.09
CA LEU A 311 3.30 -21.38 24.28
C LEU A 311 2.51 -21.19 25.58
N THR A 312 1.55 -20.26 25.59
CA THR A 312 0.70 -20.00 26.76
C THR A 312 -0.17 -21.20 27.11
N GLY A 313 -0.83 -21.82 26.13
CA GLY A 313 -1.63 -23.04 26.35
C GLY A 313 -0.80 -24.19 26.89
N MET A 314 0.45 -24.35 26.43
CA MET A 314 1.38 -25.34 27.00
C MET A 314 1.81 -25.00 28.44
N GLN A 315 1.91 -23.72 28.79
CA GLN A 315 2.15 -23.28 30.17
C GLN A 315 0.94 -23.56 31.07
N ASP A 316 -0.27 -23.34 30.58
CA ASP A 316 -1.51 -23.63 31.31
C ASP A 316 -1.67 -25.14 31.57
N ILE A 317 -1.37 -25.98 30.58
CA ILE A 317 -1.32 -27.44 30.73
C ILE A 317 -0.28 -27.81 31.81
N ALA A 318 0.93 -27.26 31.74
CA ALA A 318 1.96 -27.51 32.74
C ALA A 318 1.51 -27.09 34.15
N TRP A 319 0.87 -25.93 34.27
CA TRP A 319 0.32 -25.44 35.53
C TRP A 319 -0.78 -26.35 36.08
N ALA A 320 -1.69 -26.82 35.22
CA ALA A 320 -2.74 -27.77 35.62
C ALA A 320 -2.14 -29.11 36.10
N LEU A 321 -1.08 -29.59 35.46
CA LEU A 321 -0.38 -30.82 35.85
C LEU A 321 0.29 -30.69 37.23
N ILE A 322 0.98 -29.57 37.50
CA ILE A 322 1.65 -29.31 38.79
C ILE A 322 0.63 -29.24 39.94
N ASN A 323 -0.56 -28.69 39.68
CA ASN A 323 -1.60 -28.54 40.71
C ASN A 323 -2.53 -29.78 40.81
N ASN A 324 -2.25 -30.86 40.08
CA ASN A 324 -3.02 -32.09 40.15
C ASN A 324 -2.69 -32.84 41.46
N PRO A 325 -3.68 -33.39 42.20
CA PRO A 325 -3.41 -34.23 43.36
C PRO A 325 -2.44 -35.39 43.11
N ALA A 326 -2.44 -35.95 41.90
CA ALA A 326 -1.49 -37.01 41.49
C ALA A 326 -0.03 -36.54 41.50
N PHE A 327 0.22 -35.24 41.28
CA PHE A 327 1.56 -34.65 41.37
C PHE A 327 2.08 -34.64 42.82
N LEU A 328 1.22 -34.34 43.80
CA LEU A 328 1.60 -34.24 45.22
C LEU A 328 2.04 -35.57 45.84
N PHE A 329 1.68 -36.71 45.23
CA PHE A 329 2.02 -38.04 45.69
C PHE A 329 3.07 -38.76 44.82
N ASN A 330 3.66 -38.06 43.84
CA ASN A 330 4.88 -38.52 43.17
C ASN A 330 6.07 -38.33 44.12
N ARG A 331 6.23 -39.27 45.06
CA ARG A 331 7.46 -39.50 45.82
C ARG A 331 8.06 -40.84 45.45
#